data_AF-A0A4Y2J4X2-F1
#
_entry.id   AF-A0A4Y2J4X2-F1
#
_cell.length_a   1.000
_cell.length_b   1.000
_cell.length_c   1.000
_cell.angle_alpha   90.00
_cell.angle_beta   90.00
_cell.angle_gamma   90.00
#
_symmetry.space_group_name_H-M   'P 1'
#
loop_
_entity.id
_entity.type
_entity.pdbx_description
1 polymer ?
#
loop_
_entity_poly.entity_id
_entity_poly.type
_entity_poly.pdbx_seq_one_letter_code
_entity_poly.pdbx_strand_id
1 'polypeptide(L)'
;MFSRPTVKSLAFDGQTSWTVFKTQFDVVSSANGWNNRVKASQLVASLRGSAAEVLQGIPCDKLTDLTTIENALEALFGDSNLTHIYRTELKTRRQEPGESLQVLAADVERLMSLAYA
;
A
#
# COMPACT_ATOMS: atom_id res chain seq x y z
N MET A 1 -0.91 9.72 -35.18
CA MET A 1 -1.29 9.96 -33.76
C MET A 1 -0.63 8.86 -32.93
N PHE A 2 0.39 9.18 -32.14
CA PHE A 2 0.98 8.21 -31.22
C PHE A 2 0.17 8.25 -29.91
N SER A 3 -0.52 7.16 -29.59
CA SER A 3 -1.16 7.00 -28.29
C SER A 3 -0.09 7.02 -27.20
N ARG A 4 -0.19 7.93 -26.23
CA ARG A 4 0.69 7.91 -25.05
C ARG A 4 0.51 6.56 -24.35
N PRO A 5 1.59 5.80 -24.06
CA PRO A 5 1.49 4.58 -23.29
C PRO A 5 0.85 4.88 -21.94
N THR A 6 -0.26 4.22 -21.62
CA THR A 6 -0.87 4.34 -20.29
C THR A 6 -0.08 3.48 -19.33
N VAL A 7 0.51 4.09 -18.30
CA VAL A 7 1.19 3.32 -17.24
C VAL A 7 0.12 2.58 -16.45
N LYS A 8 0.25 1.24 -16.33
CA LYS A 8 -0.70 0.40 -15.60
C LYS A 8 -0.69 0.77 -14.11
N SER A 9 -1.88 0.82 -13.52
CA SER A 9 -2.01 1.02 -12.08
C SER A 9 -1.43 -0.20 -11.33
N LEU A 10 -0.72 0.06 -10.24
CA LEU A 10 -0.17 -0.96 -9.35
C LEU A 10 -1.29 -1.61 -8.53
N ALA A 11 -1.08 -2.86 -8.10
CA ALA A 11 -1.96 -3.51 -7.14
C ALA A 11 -1.50 -3.18 -5.71
N PHE A 12 -2.46 -2.95 -4.82
CA PHE A 12 -2.22 -2.77 -3.39
C PHE A 12 -2.97 -3.84 -2.61
N ASP A 13 -2.24 -4.69 -1.92
CA ASP A 13 -2.77 -5.78 -1.10
C ASP A 13 -2.62 -5.54 0.41
N GLY A 14 -2.06 -4.40 0.81
CA GLY A 14 -1.80 -4.05 2.20
C GLY A 14 -0.46 -4.54 2.76
N GLN A 15 0.37 -5.25 1.98
CA GLN A 15 1.70 -5.71 2.45
C GLN A 15 2.79 -4.65 2.30
N THR A 16 2.73 -3.86 1.23
CA THR A 16 3.64 -2.73 1.04
C THR A 16 3.18 -1.54 1.89
N SER A 17 4.08 -0.67 2.34
CA SER A 17 3.69 0.56 3.03
C SER A 17 2.71 1.38 2.18
N TRP A 18 1.62 1.83 2.81
CA TRP A 18 0.63 2.70 2.19
C TRP A 18 1.27 3.97 1.63
N THR A 19 2.21 4.59 2.36
CA THR A 19 2.95 5.79 1.93
C THR A 19 3.74 5.54 0.64
N VAL A 20 4.39 4.38 0.53
CA VAL A 20 5.13 3.98 -0.67
C VAL A 20 4.17 3.79 -1.85
N PHE A 21 3.09 3.05 -1.65
CA PHE A 21 2.09 2.84 -2.69
C PHE A 21 1.46 4.16 -3.16
N LYS A 22 1.06 5.04 -2.23
CA LYS A 22 0.47 6.36 -2.52
C LYS A 22 1.44 7.22 -3.35
N THR A 23 2.72 7.24 -3.00
CA THR A 23 3.74 7.97 -3.77
C THR A 23 3.84 7.45 -5.21
N GLN A 24 3.90 6.13 -5.40
CA GLN A 24 3.94 5.54 -6.74
C GLN A 24 2.66 5.83 -7.53
N PHE A 25 1.51 5.72 -6.88
CA PHE A 25 0.20 6.03 -7.45
C PHE A 25 0.11 7.49 -7.91
N ASP A 26 0.64 8.43 -7.12
CA ASP A 26 0.67 9.85 -7.48
C ASP A 26 1.57 10.15 -8.68
N VAL A 27 2.72 9.49 -8.78
CA VAL A 27 3.59 9.59 -9.96
C VAL A 27 2.87 9.07 -11.21
N VAL A 28 2.24 7.90 -11.14
CA VAL A 28 1.48 7.29 -12.25
C VAL A 28 0.30 8.17 -12.66
N SER A 29 -0.44 8.68 -11.69
CA SER A 29 -1.61 9.52 -11.94
C SER A 29 -1.24 10.85 -12.60
N SER A 30 -0.12 11.45 -12.19
CA SER A 30 0.42 12.67 -12.79
C SER A 30 0.91 12.41 -14.21
N ALA A 31 1.63 11.31 -14.44
CA ALA A 31 2.10 10.92 -15.76
C ALA A 31 0.95 10.61 -16.74
N ASN A 32 -0.19 10.14 -16.23
CA ASN A 32 -1.39 9.87 -17.02
C ASN A 32 -2.39 11.04 -17.08
N GLY A 33 -2.15 12.14 -16.35
CA GLY A 33 -3.05 13.31 -16.30
C GLY A 33 -4.41 13.02 -15.67
N TRP A 34 -4.46 12.11 -14.69
CA TRP A 34 -5.71 11.74 -14.03
C TRP A 34 -6.22 12.85 -13.12
N ASN A 35 -7.49 13.20 -13.29
CA ASN A 35 -8.23 14.02 -12.32
C ASN A 35 -8.68 13.18 -11.11
N ASN A 36 -9.16 13.82 -10.05
CA ASN A 36 -9.53 13.14 -8.80
C ASN A 36 -10.57 12.04 -8.97
N ARG A 37 -11.53 12.20 -9.89
CA ARG A 37 -12.54 11.17 -10.15
C ARG A 37 -11.90 9.91 -10.76
N VAL A 38 -10.99 10.10 -11.72
CA VAL A 38 -10.24 8.98 -12.33
C VAL A 38 -9.29 8.37 -11.31
N LYS A 39 -8.59 9.18 -10.49
CA LYS A 39 -7.76 8.69 -9.39
C LYS A 39 -8.57 7.83 -8.43
N ALA A 40 -9.75 8.27 -7.98
CA ALA A 40 -10.59 7.49 -7.08
C ALA A 40 -10.98 6.13 -7.69
N SER A 41 -11.43 6.12 -8.95
CA SER A 41 -11.79 4.88 -9.65
C SER A 41 -10.61 3.93 -9.83
N GLN A 42 -9.42 4.46 -10.17
CA GLN A 42 -8.21 3.66 -10.33
C GLN A 42 -7.70 3.15 -8.99
N LEU A 43 -7.78 3.94 -7.93
CA LEU A 43 -7.41 3.54 -6.58
C LEU A 43 -8.26 2.37 -6.11
N VAL A 44 -9.59 2.44 -6.25
CA VAL A 44 -10.50 1.33 -5.96
C VAL A 44 -10.16 0.09 -6.81
N ALA A 45 -9.90 0.26 -8.11
CA ALA A 45 -9.54 -0.83 -9.00
C ALA A 45 -8.17 -1.45 -8.71
N SER A 46 -7.30 -0.75 -7.98
CA SER A 46 -5.98 -1.20 -7.55
C SER A 46 -6.01 -2.06 -6.28
N LEU A 47 -7.05 -1.96 -5.44
CA LEU A 47 -7.11 -2.67 -4.17
C LEU A 47 -7.33 -4.17 -4.36
N ARG A 48 -6.57 -4.98 -3.63
CA ARG A 48 -6.63 -6.44 -3.60
C ARG A 48 -6.57 -6.91 -2.14
N GLY A 49 -6.95 -8.16 -1.88
CA GLY A 49 -6.81 -8.77 -0.55
C GLY A 49 -7.42 -7.93 0.57
N SER A 50 -6.71 -7.81 1.70
CA SER A 50 -7.16 -7.05 2.88
C SER A 50 -7.35 -5.57 2.60
N ALA A 51 -6.59 -4.99 1.67
CA ALA A 51 -6.78 -3.59 1.29
C ALA A 51 -8.12 -3.36 0.57
N ALA A 52 -8.67 -4.36 -0.12
CA ALA A 52 -10.00 -4.25 -0.74
C ALA A 52 -11.13 -4.28 0.30
N GLU A 53 -10.91 -4.88 1.48
CA GLU A 53 -11.92 -4.96 2.54
C GLU A 53 -12.27 -3.59 3.12
N VAL A 54 -11.36 -2.60 3.01
CA VAL A 54 -11.60 -1.20 3.39
C VAL A 54 -12.83 -0.62 2.69
N LEU A 55 -13.11 -1.07 1.47
CA LEU A 55 -14.25 -0.59 0.68
C LEU A 55 -15.60 -0.95 1.32
N GLN A 56 -15.67 -1.99 2.16
CA GLN A 56 -16.91 -2.38 2.85
C GLN A 56 -17.35 -1.34 3.89
N GLY A 57 -16.42 -0.55 4.43
CA GLY A 57 -16.70 0.52 5.39
C GLY A 57 -17.08 1.85 4.76
N ILE A 58 -16.99 1.98 3.42
CA ILE A 58 -17.21 3.24 2.71
C ILE A 58 -18.57 3.17 1.97
N PRO A 59 -19.48 4.13 2.18
CA PRO A 59 -20.71 4.23 1.39
C PRO A 59 -20.42 4.31 -0.12
N CYS A 60 -21.21 3.62 -0.94
CA CYS A 60 -20.94 3.49 -2.37
C CYS A 60 -20.93 4.83 -3.12
N ASP A 61 -21.73 5.81 -2.67
CA ASP A 61 -21.76 7.18 -3.20
C ASP A 61 -20.49 7.97 -2.88
N LYS A 62 -19.67 7.49 -1.93
CA LYS A 62 -18.38 8.08 -1.54
C LYS A 62 -17.18 7.38 -2.17
N LEU A 63 -17.36 6.26 -2.88
CA LEU A 63 -16.29 5.58 -3.62
C LEU A 63 -15.82 6.34 -4.87
N THR A 64 -16.41 7.50 -5.16
CA THR A 64 -15.90 8.44 -6.18
C THR A 64 -15.09 9.58 -5.57
N ASP A 65 -15.09 9.73 -4.25
CA ASP A 65 -14.33 10.75 -3.54
C ASP A 65 -12.96 10.20 -3.14
N LEU A 66 -11.92 10.72 -3.79
CA LEU A 66 -10.54 10.29 -3.58
C LEU A 66 -10.12 10.43 -2.11
N THR A 67 -10.45 11.56 -1.49
CA THR A 67 -10.05 11.88 -0.11
C THR A 67 -10.64 10.89 0.88
N THR A 68 -11.91 10.51 0.71
CA THR A 68 -12.56 9.51 1.57
C THR A 68 -11.83 8.15 1.49
N ILE A 69 -11.47 7.70 0.30
CA ILE A 69 -10.78 6.41 0.11
C ILE A 69 -9.37 6.46 0.68
N GLU A 70 -8.62 7.53 0.41
CA GLU A 70 -7.26 7.70 0.95
C GLU A 70 -7.25 7.74 2.47
N ASN A 71 -8.20 8.44 3.10
CA ASN A 71 -8.29 8.51 4.56
C ASN A 71 -8.61 7.15 5.19
N ALA A 72 -9.47 6.35 4.55
CA ALA A 72 -9.79 5.01 5.03
C ALA A 72 -8.58 4.07 4.92
N LEU A 73 -7.80 4.18 3.83
CA LEU A 73 -6.57 3.43 3.65
C LEU A 73 -5.48 3.89 4.63
N GLU A 74 -5.34 5.20 4.86
CA GLU A 74 -4.42 5.76 5.87
C GLU A 74 -4.76 5.28 7.28
N ALA A 75 -6.05 5.24 7.65
CA ALA A 75 -6.48 4.80 8.97
C ALA A 75 -6.17 3.33 9.27
N LEU A 76 -6.02 2.50 8.24
CA LEU A 76 -5.80 1.05 8.38
C LEU A 76 -4.38 0.63 8.04
N PHE A 77 -3.78 1.22 7.01
CA PHE A 77 -2.48 0.88 6.45
C PHE A 77 -1.44 2.00 6.56
N GLY A 78 -1.81 3.16 7.13
CA GLY A 78 -0.87 4.23 7.43
C GLY A 78 0.28 3.76 8.33
N ASP A 79 1.39 4.49 8.28
CA ASP A 79 2.66 4.06 8.86
C ASP A 79 2.58 3.77 10.38
N SER A 80 1.61 4.38 11.09
CA SER A 80 1.35 4.16 12.52
C SER A 80 0.79 2.76 12.85
N ASN A 81 0.01 2.15 11.94
CA ASN A 81 -0.47 0.78 12.11
C ASN A 81 0.58 -0.24 11.68
N LEU A 82 1.34 0.08 10.64
CA LEU A 82 2.44 -0.77 10.17
C LEU A 82 3.53 -0.93 11.23
N THR A 83 3.78 0.08 12.07
CA THR A 83 4.74 -0.02 13.17
C THR A 83 4.39 -1.19 14.12
N HIS A 84 3.10 -1.38 14.44
CA HIS A 84 2.67 -2.47 15.32
C HIS A 84 2.78 -3.83 14.64
N ILE A 85 2.51 -3.89 13.34
CA ILE A 85 2.66 -5.10 12.52
C ILE A 85 4.14 -5.49 12.44
N TYR A 86 5.04 -4.57 12.10
CA TYR A 86 6.48 -4.84 12.04
C TYR A 86 7.07 -5.21 13.41
N ARG A 87 6.59 -4.61 14.50
CA ARG A 87 6.96 -5.05 15.86
C ARG A 87 6.52 -6.49 16.15
N THR A 88 5.37 -6.89 15.63
CA THR A 88 4.85 -8.25 15.81
C THR A 88 5.61 -9.24 14.95
N GLU A 89 5.83 -8.94 13.66
CA GLU A 89 6.65 -9.74 12.76
C GLU A 89 8.07 -9.91 13.29
N LEU A 90 8.71 -8.83 13.77
CA LEU A 90 10.03 -8.87 14.37
C LEU A 90 10.09 -9.80 15.60
N LYS A 91 9.05 -9.80 16.44
CA LYS A 91 8.96 -10.69 17.62
C LYS A 91 8.81 -12.17 17.23
N THR A 92 8.11 -12.44 16.13
CA THR A 92 7.84 -13.81 15.67
C THR A 92 8.88 -14.34 14.70
N ARG A 93 9.74 -13.47 14.15
CA ARG A 93 10.75 -13.83 13.15
C ARG A 93 11.75 -14.82 13.72
N ARG A 94 11.88 -15.95 13.03
CA ARG A 94 12.85 -17.01 13.31
C ARG A 94 13.44 -17.50 12.00
N GLN A 95 14.67 -18.01 12.04
CA GLN A 95 15.30 -18.59 10.86
C GLN A 95 14.46 -19.74 10.32
N GLU A 96 14.14 -19.70 9.02
CA GLU A 96 13.44 -20.81 8.35
C GLU A 96 14.41 -21.94 7.99
N PRO A 97 13.94 -23.20 7.87
CA PRO A 97 14.78 -24.31 7.43
C PRO A 97 15.38 -24.05 6.03
N GLY A 98 16.70 -23.98 5.95
CA GLY A 98 17.42 -23.71 4.69
C GLY A 98 17.63 -22.21 4.38
N GLU A 99 17.13 -21.31 5.22
CA GLU A 99 17.43 -19.88 5.12
C GLU A 99 18.87 -19.60 5.60
N SER A 100 19.61 -18.77 4.86
CA SER A 100 20.94 -18.35 5.29
C SER A 100 20.86 -17.26 6.38
N LEU A 101 21.86 -17.22 7.26
CA LEU A 101 21.92 -16.21 8.33
C LEU A 101 21.96 -14.77 7.79
N GLN A 102 22.49 -14.55 6.60
CA GLN A 102 22.53 -13.22 5.98
C GLN A 102 21.15 -12.73 5.57
N VAL A 103 20.30 -13.64 5.04
CA VAL A 103 18.92 -13.32 4.65
C VAL A 103 18.09 -13.01 5.89
N LEU A 104 18.24 -13.81 6.94
CA LEU A 104 17.61 -13.54 8.24
C LEU A 104 18.05 -12.18 8.81
N ALA A 105 19.35 -11.90 8.83
CA ALA A 105 19.88 -10.65 9.38
C ALA A 105 19.37 -9.42 8.62
N ALA A 106 19.40 -9.45 7.28
CA ALA A 106 18.90 -8.35 6.46
C ALA A 106 17.40 -8.08 6.69
N ASP A 107 16.61 -9.14 6.86
CA ASP A 107 15.18 -9.01 7.12
C ASP A 107 14.89 -8.52 8.55
N VAL A 108 15.66 -8.98 9.55
CA VAL A 108 15.58 -8.46 10.92
C VAL A 108 15.96 -6.98 11.00
N GLU A 109 17.03 -6.55 10.31
CA GLU A 109 17.43 -5.15 10.25
C GLU A 109 16.34 -4.29 9.59
N ARG A 110 15.78 -4.77 8.46
CA ARG A 110 14.65 -4.12 7.79
C ARG A 110 13.45 -3.97 8.73
N LEU A 111 13.04 -5.05 9.40
CA LEU A 111 11.91 -5.04 10.34
C LEU A 111 12.17 -4.10 11.53
N MET A 112 13.40 -4.04 12.06
CA MET A 112 13.78 -3.13 13.14
C MET A 112 13.65 -1.68 12.72
N SER A 113 14.18 -1.30 11.54
CA SER A 113 14.06 0.06 11.02
C SER A 113 12.60 0.46 10.82
N LEU A 114 11.76 -0.45 10.32
CA LEU A 114 10.34 -0.16 10.09
C LEU A 114 9.50 -0.13 11.39
N ALA A 115 9.92 -0.85 12.43
CA ALA A 115 9.23 -0.94 13.72
C ALA A 115 9.53 0.22 14.71
N TYR A 116 10.62 0.96 14.48
CA TYR A 116 11.15 1.96 15.42
C TYR A 116 11.71 3.24 14.75
N ALA A 117 11.36 3.49 13.48
CA ALA A 117 11.67 4.75 12.78
C ALA A 117 11.00 5.97 13.41
#